data_AF-A0A1S3V0K4-F1
#
_entry.id   AF-A0A1S3V0K4-F1
#
_cell.length_a   1.000
_cell.length_b   1.000
_cell.length_c   1.000
_cell.angle_alpha   90.00
_cell.angle_beta   90.00
_cell.angle_gamma   90.00
#
_symmetry.space_group_name_H-M   'P 1'
#
loop_
_entity.id
_entity.type
_entity.pdbx_description
1 polymer ?
#
loop_
_entity_poly.entity_id
_entity_poly.type
_entity_poly.pdbx_seq_one_letter_code
_entity_poly.pdbx_strand_id
1 'polypeptide(L)'
;MAMAVVFTCFFATLLPHLTNAASCQSNGAHSPAINPAGTHAILTVNDFGPGGDGGGPSECDGNYHPLPQRVVALSTGWYNGGSRCGKTIRITAKNGRSTVAKVVDECDSTQGCDEEHANQSPCKTNIVDASETVWNDLRLNTDDGEVAITWTMA
;
A
#
# COMPACT_ATOMS: atom_id res chain seq x y z
N MET A 1 32.82 26.00 -58.61
CA MET A 1 32.55 26.48 -57.24
C MET A 1 31.86 25.36 -56.50
N ALA A 2 32.51 24.75 -55.52
CA ALA A 2 32.01 23.60 -54.77
C ALA A 2 30.96 24.06 -53.74
N MET A 3 29.80 23.39 -53.69
CA MET A 3 28.81 23.57 -52.64
C MET A 3 29.32 22.89 -51.36
N ALA A 4 29.51 23.68 -50.31
CA ALA A 4 29.77 23.16 -48.96
C ALA A 4 28.45 22.61 -48.40
N VAL A 5 28.36 21.29 -48.29
CA VAL A 5 27.29 20.61 -47.55
C VAL A 5 27.61 20.74 -46.07
N VAL A 6 26.94 21.67 -45.39
CA VAL A 6 27.03 21.81 -43.93
C VAL A 6 26.19 20.68 -43.32
N PHE A 7 26.87 19.63 -42.89
CA PHE A 7 26.28 18.56 -42.08
C PHE A 7 26.02 19.10 -40.67
N THR A 8 24.83 19.64 -40.43
CA THR A 8 24.37 19.89 -39.07
C THR A 8 24.06 18.55 -38.42
N CYS A 9 25.01 18.01 -37.65
CA CYS A 9 24.76 16.95 -36.69
C CYS A 9 23.67 17.42 -35.73
N PHE A 10 22.42 16.99 -35.96
CA PHE A 10 21.43 16.92 -34.91
C PHE A 10 21.98 15.94 -33.87
N PHE A 11 22.57 16.47 -32.80
CA PHE A 11 22.71 15.74 -31.56
C PHE A 11 21.30 15.42 -31.08
N ALA A 12 20.78 14.26 -31.48
CA ALA A 12 19.68 13.63 -30.78
C ALA A 12 20.23 13.37 -29.37
N THR A 13 19.94 14.26 -28.43
CA THR A 13 20.10 13.96 -27.01
C THR A 13 19.14 12.81 -26.75
N LEU A 14 19.67 11.58 -26.77
CA LEU A 14 19.09 10.49 -26.02
C LEU A 14 19.04 10.96 -24.57
N LEU A 15 17.97 11.64 -24.18
CA LEU A 15 17.53 11.54 -22.81
C LEU A 15 17.23 10.06 -22.62
N PRO A 16 17.96 9.33 -21.77
CA PRO A 16 17.43 8.07 -21.31
C PRO A 16 16.09 8.42 -20.66
N HIS A 17 14.99 7.95 -21.24
CA HIS A 17 13.76 7.84 -20.48
C HIS A 17 14.13 7.02 -19.24
N LEU A 18 14.20 7.68 -18.09
CA LEU A 18 14.32 7.05 -16.79
C LEU A 18 13.03 6.25 -16.57
N THR A 19 12.91 5.09 -17.21
CA THR A 19 11.81 4.16 -16.96
C THR A 19 12.09 3.49 -15.63
N ASN A 20 11.47 4.01 -14.56
CA ASN A 20 10.89 3.31 -13.40
C ASN A 20 11.59 2.10 -12.76
N ALA A 21 12.89 1.85 -12.97
CA ALA A 21 13.56 0.70 -12.36
C ALA A 21 13.57 0.74 -10.82
N ALA A 22 13.37 1.92 -10.21
CA ALA A 22 13.24 2.07 -8.76
C ALA A 22 11.85 1.67 -8.22
N SER A 23 10.78 1.70 -9.02
CA SER A 23 9.42 1.50 -8.46
C SER A 23 9.07 0.04 -8.17
N CYS A 24 9.82 -0.91 -8.73
CA CYS A 24 9.57 -2.35 -8.56
C CYS A 24 10.63 -3.03 -7.68
N GLN A 25 11.44 -2.24 -6.97
CA GLN A 25 12.38 -2.77 -6.01
C GLN A 25 11.65 -3.09 -4.70
N SER A 26 12.04 -4.20 -4.07
CA SER A 26 11.59 -4.58 -2.73
C SER A 26 11.81 -3.42 -1.74
N ASN A 27 10.78 -3.08 -0.95
CA ASN A 27 10.90 -2.16 0.17
C ASN A 27 11.39 -2.86 1.46
N GLY A 28 11.51 -4.20 1.42
CA GLY A 28 12.02 -5.05 2.49
C GLY A 28 10.93 -5.70 3.32
N ALA A 29 11.30 -6.76 4.05
CA ALA A 29 10.36 -7.57 4.85
C ALA A 29 10.12 -7.04 6.29
N HIS A 30 10.82 -5.98 6.69
CA HIS A 30 10.81 -5.49 8.07
C HIS A 30 10.01 -4.20 8.18
N SER A 31 9.03 -4.22 9.07
CA SER A 31 8.28 -3.03 9.48
C SER A 31 8.89 -2.39 10.73
N PRO A 32 8.60 -1.10 10.99
CA PRO A 32 9.01 -0.45 12.24
C PRO A 32 8.54 -1.20 13.48
N ALA A 33 9.24 -1.02 14.60
CA ALA A 33 8.86 -1.67 15.86
C ALA A 33 7.43 -1.26 16.28
N ILE A 34 6.64 -2.25 16.70
CA ILE A 34 5.30 -2.03 17.23
C ILE A 34 5.43 -1.33 18.59
N ASN A 35 4.69 -0.25 18.76
CA ASN A 35 4.55 0.47 20.01
C ASN A 35 3.16 0.15 20.61
N PRO A 36 3.09 -0.54 21.77
CA PRO A 36 1.82 -0.85 22.45
C PRO A 36 1.01 0.39 22.83
N ALA A 37 1.64 1.57 22.97
CA ALA A 37 0.96 2.83 23.23
C ALA A 37 0.46 3.54 21.95
N GLY A 38 0.78 3.03 20.77
CA GLY A 38 0.42 3.61 19.48
C GLY A 38 1.55 3.48 18.47
N THR A 39 1.45 2.52 17.56
CA THR A 39 2.38 2.32 16.46
C THR A 39 2.08 3.30 15.35
N HIS A 40 3.04 4.13 14.96
CA HIS A 40 2.87 5.07 13.86
C HIS A 40 2.82 4.34 12.52
N ALA A 41 1.84 4.67 11.69
CA ALA A 41 1.69 4.11 10.35
C ALA A 41 1.11 5.14 9.39
N ILE A 42 1.15 4.79 8.10
CA ILE A 42 0.37 5.45 7.05
C ILE A 42 -0.84 4.58 6.74
N LEU A 43 -2.01 5.19 6.70
CA LEU A 43 -3.25 4.59 6.25
C LEU A 43 -3.39 4.84 4.75
N THR A 44 -3.61 3.78 3.99
CA THR A 44 -4.02 3.81 2.57
C THR A 44 -5.41 3.22 2.43
N VAL A 45 -6.02 3.38 1.26
CA VAL A 45 -7.33 2.79 0.94
C VAL A 45 -7.16 1.63 -0.02
N ASN A 46 -7.86 0.53 0.24
CA ASN A 46 -7.90 -0.66 -0.61
C ASN A 46 -9.32 -1.22 -0.70
N ASP A 47 -9.71 -1.69 -1.87
CA ASP A 47 -10.93 -2.44 -2.12
C ASP A 47 -10.66 -3.95 -2.03
N PHE A 48 -11.11 -4.53 -0.91
CA PHE A 48 -11.04 -5.96 -0.62
C PHE A 48 -12.19 -6.76 -1.28
N GLY A 49 -13.06 -6.11 -2.04
CA GLY A 49 -14.15 -6.74 -2.78
C GLY A 49 -13.70 -7.48 -4.04
N PRO A 50 -14.55 -8.34 -4.61
CA PRO A 50 -14.25 -9.01 -5.87
C PRO A 50 -14.13 -7.98 -7.01
N GLY A 51 -13.00 -8.00 -7.73
CA GLY A 51 -12.72 -7.03 -8.80
C GLY A 51 -12.26 -5.66 -8.31
N GLY A 52 -11.96 -5.52 -7.01
CA GLY A 52 -11.28 -4.37 -6.44
C GLY A 52 -9.80 -4.31 -6.82
N ASP A 53 -9.10 -3.30 -6.32
CA ASP A 53 -7.67 -3.10 -6.53
C ASP A 53 -6.78 -3.98 -5.63
N GLY A 54 -7.36 -4.64 -4.62
CA GLY A 54 -6.64 -5.60 -3.77
C GLY A 54 -6.23 -6.91 -4.46
N GLY A 55 -6.57 -7.09 -5.75
CA GLY A 55 -6.20 -8.26 -6.53
C GLY A 55 -7.00 -9.51 -6.15
N GLY A 56 -6.32 -10.50 -5.58
CA GLY A 56 -6.90 -11.79 -5.19
C GLY A 56 -7.74 -11.75 -3.91
N PRO A 57 -8.28 -12.89 -3.47
CA PRO A 57 -8.84 -13.04 -2.13
C PRO A 57 -7.76 -12.83 -1.05
N SER A 58 -8.16 -12.34 0.12
CA SER A 58 -7.19 -11.97 1.18
C SER A 58 -6.48 -13.16 1.82
N GLU A 59 -5.18 -12.98 2.12
CA GLU A 59 -4.26 -14.04 2.54
C GLU A 59 -4.67 -14.79 3.82
N CYS A 60 -5.34 -14.12 4.76
CA CYS A 60 -5.67 -14.75 6.05
C CYS A 60 -6.74 -15.84 5.96
N ASP A 61 -7.70 -15.71 5.05
CA ASP A 61 -8.87 -16.60 5.02
C ASP A 61 -9.33 -17.01 3.60
N GLY A 62 -8.66 -16.51 2.56
CA GLY A 62 -8.93 -16.84 1.16
C GLY A 62 -10.26 -16.28 0.67
N ASN A 63 -10.81 -15.24 1.30
CA ASN A 63 -12.07 -14.62 0.90
C ASN A 63 -11.89 -13.16 0.45
N TYR A 64 -12.82 -12.71 -0.38
CA TYR A 64 -13.06 -11.28 -0.57
C TYR A 64 -13.85 -10.70 0.60
N HIS A 65 -13.58 -9.45 0.95
CA HIS A 65 -14.28 -8.70 1.97
C HIS A 65 -14.96 -7.44 1.38
N PRO A 66 -16.10 -7.61 0.69
CA PRO A 66 -16.83 -6.46 0.15
C PRO A 66 -17.30 -5.53 1.27
N LEU A 67 -17.52 -4.26 0.91
CA LEU A 67 -18.13 -3.27 1.80
C LEU A 67 -19.46 -3.79 2.37
N PRO A 68 -19.81 -3.44 3.62
CA PRO A 68 -19.16 -2.46 4.50
C PRO A 68 -18.28 -3.11 5.59
N GLN A 69 -17.52 -4.15 5.26
CA GLN A 69 -16.64 -4.79 6.25
C GLN A 69 -15.49 -3.87 6.68
N ARG A 70 -15.15 -3.89 7.98
CA ARG A 70 -14.00 -3.16 8.55
C ARG A 70 -12.79 -4.06 8.54
N VAL A 71 -12.07 -4.05 7.43
CA VAL A 71 -10.90 -4.91 7.24
C VAL A 71 -9.68 -4.10 6.84
N VAL A 72 -8.51 -4.66 7.14
CA VAL A 72 -7.20 -4.10 6.79
C VAL A 72 -6.21 -5.17 6.35
N ALA A 73 -5.28 -4.76 5.50
CA ALA A 73 -3.98 -5.40 5.30
C ALA A 73 -2.91 -4.71 6.14
N LEU A 74 -1.86 -5.44 6.51
CA LEU A 74 -0.69 -4.88 7.19
C LEU A 74 0.55 -5.11 6.33
N SER A 75 1.49 -4.15 6.30
CA SER A 75 2.81 -4.38 5.71
C SER A 75 3.44 -5.68 6.19
N THR A 76 4.18 -6.37 5.32
CA THR A 76 4.81 -7.69 5.56
C THR A 76 5.36 -7.91 6.97
N GLY A 77 6.16 -6.98 7.49
CA GLY A 77 6.76 -7.12 8.82
C GLY A 77 5.76 -7.05 9.97
N TRP A 78 4.67 -6.28 9.82
CA TRP A 78 3.56 -6.25 10.77
C TRP A 78 2.57 -7.39 10.54
N TYR A 79 2.38 -7.86 9.30
CA TYR A 79 1.61 -9.06 9.02
C TYR A 79 2.23 -10.29 9.71
N ASN A 80 3.57 -10.38 9.66
CA ASN A 80 4.38 -11.37 10.38
C ASN A 80 3.91 -12.81 10.10
N GLY A 81 3.84 -13.18 8.82
CA GLY A 81 3.43 -14.51 8.37
C GLY A 81 2.04 -14.91 8.90
N GLY A 82 1.11 -13.96 8.91
CA GLY A 82 -0.27 -14.19 9.35
C GLY A 82 -0.48 -14.28 10.87
N SER A 83 0.52 -13.98 11.71
CA SER A 83 0.36 -14.07 13.17
C SER A 83 -0.71 -13.12 13.74
N ARG A 84 -1.14 -12.13 12.95
CA ARG A 84 -2.23 -11.19 13.26
C ARG A 84 -3.53 -11.47 12.51
N CYS A 85 -3.59 -12.49 11.66
CA CYS A 85 -4.80 -12.86 10.94
C CYS A 85 -6.00 -13.04 11.87
N GLY A 86 -7.13 -12.44 11.47
CA GLY A 86 -8.38 -12.48 12.23
C GLY A 86 -8.38 -11.66 13.52
N LYS A 87 -7.23 -11.11 13.94
CA LYS A 87 -7.16 -10.22 15.11
C LYS A 87 -7.61 -8.82 14.72
N THR A 88 -8.05 -8.08 15.73
CA THR A 88 -8.52 -6.71 15.56
C THR A 88 -7.44 -5.73 15.97
N ILE A 89 -7.29 -4.65 15.20
CA ILE A 89 -6.49 -3.49 15.59
C ILE A 89 -7.41 -2.29 15.82
N ARG A 90 -7.01 -1.38 16.70
CA ARG A 90 -7.61 -0.06 16.85
C ARG A 90 -6.76 0.93 16.07
N ILE A 91 -7.38 1.66 15.16
CA ILE A 91 -6.77 2.70 14.32
C ILE A 91 -7.23 4.05 14.85
N THR A 92 -6.31 4.98 15.07
CA THR A 92 -6.59 6.33 15.56
C THR A 92 -6.01 7.37 14.61
N ALA A 93 -6.88 8.23 14.10
CA ALA A 93 -6.49 9.32 13.20
C ALA A 93 -6.09 10.58 13.99
N LYS A 94 -5.37 11.49 13.33
CA LYS A 94 -4.95 12.78 13.92
C LYS A 94 -6.12 13.65 14.40
N ASN A 95 -7.32 13.48 13.85
CA ASN A 95 -8.54 14.16 14.28
C ASN A 95 -9.12 13.60 15.60
N GLY A 96 -8.46 12.63 16.24
CA GLY A 96 -8.86 12.00 17.50
C GLY A 96 -9.92 10.91 17.36
N ARG A 97 -10.43 10.66 16.15
CA ARG A 97 -11.36 9.55 15.90
C ARG A 97 -10.61 8.23 15.87
N SER A 98 -11.27 7.19 16.35
CA SER A 98 -10.77 5.83 16.26
C SER A 98 -11.85 4.86 15.78
N THR A 99 -11.42 3.81 15.11
CA THR A 99 -12.25 2.66 14.74
C THR A 99 -11.45 1.37 14.94
N VAL A 100 -12.13 0.24 14.88
CA VAL A 100 -11.51 -1.07 14.95
C VAL A 100 -11.68 -1.80 13.62
N ALA A 101 -10.66 -2.55 13.20
CA ALA A 101 -10.69 -3.30 11.96
C ALA A 101 -10.00 -4.66 12.13
N LYS A 102 -10.52 -5.67 11.43
CA LYS A 102 -9.97 -7.03 11.41
C LYS A 102 -8.83 -7.09 10.40
N VAL A 103 -7.70 -7.65 10.80
CA VAL A 103 -6.59 -7.95 9.88
C VAL A 103 -7.00 -9.16 9.04
N VAL A 104 -7.05 -8.97 7.73
CA VAL A 104 -7.42 -10.03 6.76
C VAL A 104 -6.34 -10.31 5.75
N ASP A 105 -5.35 -9.41 5.60
CA ASP A 105 -4.43 -9.51 4.49
C ASP A 105 -3.01 -9.02 4.80
N GLU A 106 -2.13 -9.33 3.86
CA GLU A 106 -0.79 -8.76 3.76
C GLU A 106 -0.76 -7.65 2.71
N CYS A 107 -0.10 -6.54 3.04
CA CYS A 107 0.35 -5.56 2.04
C CYS A 107 1.82 -5.89 1.74
N ASP A 108 2.07 -6.68 0.68
CA ASP A 108 3.40 -7.24 0.40
C ASP A 108 4.40 -6.12 0.09
N SER A 109 5.36 -5.89 0.99
CA SER A 109 6.41 -4.89 0.82
C SER A 109 7.69 -5.47 0.20
N THR A 110 7.69 -6.75 -0.13
CA THR A 110 8.81 -7.50 -0.68
C THR A 110 8.70 -7.75 -2.17
N GLN A 111 7.48 -7.92 -2.69
CA GLN A 111 7.17 -8.22 -4.08
C GLN A 111 6.11 -7.26 -4.65
N GLY A 112 5.96 -7.27 -5.97
CA GLY A 112 5.11 -6.35 -6.72
C GLY A 112 5.55 -6.27 -8.19
N CYS A 113 4.83 -5.49 -8.98
CA CYS A 113 5.03 -5.31 -10.42
C CYS A 113 4.93 -6.61 -11.23
N ASP A 114 4.09 -7.52 -10.76
CA ASP A 114 3.75 -8.77 -11.43
C ASP A 114 2.22 -8.92 -11.50
N GLU A 115 1.76 -9.97 -12.17
CA GLU A 115 0.32 -10.21 -12.37
C GLU A 115 -0.42 -10.49 -11.05
N GLU A 116 0.24 -11.12 -10.09
CA GLU A 116 -0.31 -11.43 -8.77
C GLU A 116 -0.64 -10.15 -7.99
N HIS A 117 0.22 -9.14 -8.09
CA HIS A 117 0.05 -7.83 -7.45
C HIS A 117 -0.63 -6.79 -8.37
N ALA A 118 -1.37 -7.23 -9.40
CA ALA A 118 -2.02 -6.34 -10.38
C ALA A 118 -1.07 -5.28 -11.01
N ASN A 119 0.21 -5.63 -11.15
CA ASN A 119 1.31 -4.78 -11.59
C ASN A 119 1.56 -3.54 -10.70
N GLN A 120 1.08 -3.53 -9.46
CA GLN A 120 1.33 -2.47 -8.49
C GLN A 120 2.73 -2.60 -7.87
N SER A 121 3.37 -1.49 -7.55
CA SER A 121 4.67 -1.49 -6.85
C SER A 121 4.55 -2.15 -5.47
N PRO A 122 5.64 -2.74 -4.93
CA PRO A 122 5.66 -3.25 -3.58
C PRO A 122 5.18 -2.22 -2.55
N CYS A 123 4.46 -2.69 -1.54
CA CYS A 123 3.93 -1.88 -0.46
C CYS A 123 5.06 -1.21 0.35
N LYS A 124 4.79 -0.07 1.00
CA LYS A 124 5.73 0.50 1.97
C LYS A 124 5.73 -0.37 3.24
N THR A 125 6.77 -0.26 4.06
CA THR A 125 6.95 -1.13 5.24
C THR A 125 6.16 -0.68 6.49
N ASN A 126 5.41 0.41 6.40
CA ASN A 126 4.68 1.01 7.52
C ASN A 126 3.21 1.36 7.18
N ILE A 127 2.57 0.53 6.35
CA ILE A 127 1.21 0.66 5.87
C ILE A 127 0.22 -0.14 6.73
N VAL A 128 -0.91 0.51 7.00
CA VAL A 128 -2.19 -0.14 7.30
C VAL A 128 -3.07 0.15 6.10
N ASP A 129 -3.36 -0.87 5.28
CA ASP A 129 -4.13 -0.67 4.06
C ASP A 129 -5.58 -1.02 4.32
N ALA A 130 -6.51 -0.08 4.17
CA ALA A 130 -7.80 -0.17 4.83
C ALA A 130 -8.98 -0.03 3.88
N SER A 131 -10.02 -0.81 4.16
CA SER A 131 -11.32 -0.67 3.48
C SER A 131 -11.89 0.75 3.60
N GLU A 132 -12.67 1.18 2.61
CA GLU A 132 -13.36 2.48 2.60
C GLU A 132 -14.23 2.69 3.87
N THR A 133 -14.77 1.60 4.44
CA THR A 133 -15.53 1.66 5.69
C THR A 133 -14.69 2.18 6.86
N VAL A 134 -13.41 1.80 6.95
CA VAL A 134 -12.49 2.29 7.99
C VAL A 134 -12.23 3.78 7.82
N TRP A 135 -11.99 4.23 6.58
CA TRP A 135 -11.83 5.65 6.25
C TRP A 135 -13.07 6.48 6.63
N ASN A 136 -14.24 5.98 6.28
CA ASN A 136 -15.53 6.60 6.58
C ASN A 136 -15.79 6.73 8.10
N ASP A 137 -15.48 5.71 8.90
CA ASP A 137 -15.61 5.77 10.36
C ASP A 137 -14.67 6.82 10.99
N LEU A 138 -13.45 6.91 10.46
CA LEU A 138 -12.44 7.89 10.89
C LEU A 138 -12.76 9.31 10.40
N ARG A 139 -13.77 9.48 9.53
CA ARG A 139 -14.12 10.75 8.86
C ARG A 139 -12.93 11.35 8.11
N LEU A 140 -12.24 10.51 7.35
CA LEU A 140 -11.13 10.89 6.48
C LEU A 140 -11.61 10.90 5.02
N ASN A 141 -10.97 11.69 4.18
CA ASN A 141 -11.26 11.73 2.75
C ASN A 141 -10.34 10.77 2.01
N THR A 142 -10.89 9.77 1.32
CA THR A 142 -10.09 8.80 0.55
C THR A 142 -9.29 9.45 -0.57
N ASP A 143 -9.71 10.62 -1.08
CA ASP A 143 -8.97 11.37 -2.10
C ASP A 143 -7.62 11.91 -1.59
N ASP A 144 -7.38 11.93 -0.27
CA ASP A 144 -6.08 12.27 0.31
C ASP A 144 -5.01 11.21 -0.01
N GLY A 145 -5.44 9.98 -0.33
CA GLY A 145 -4.60 8.83 -0.68
C GLY A 145 -3.85 8.21 0.49
N GLU A 146 -3.07 9.03 1.21
CA GLU A 146 -2.24 8.61 2.34
C GLU A 146 -2.40 9.55 3.54
N VAL A 147 -2.69 8.99 4.71
CA VAL A 147 -2.84 9.77 5.94
C VAL A 147 -2.14 9.11 7.13
N ALA A 148 -1.48 9.91 7.96
CA ALA A 148 -0.79 9.40 9.13
C ALA A 148 -1.76 9.03 10.26
N ILE A 149 -1.60 7.83 10.82
CA ILE A 149 -2.40 7.28 11.92
C ILE A 149 -1.49 6.69 13.01
N THR A 150 -2.10 6.30 14.13
CA THR A 150 -1.52 5.32 15.05
C THR A 150 -2.41 4.09 15.17
N TRP A 151 -1.82 2.93 15.43
CA TRP A 151 -2.57 1.71 15.69
C TRP A 151 -2.04 0.89 16.87
N THR A 152 -2.94 0.13 17.50
CA THR A 152 -2.63 -0.85 18.54
C THR A 152 -3.40 -2.14 18.28
N MET A 153 -2.96 -3.27 18.85
CA MET A 153 -3.86 -4.41 18.99
C MET A 153 -5.06 -4.01 19.86
N ALA A 154 -6.26 -4.46 19.51
CA ALA A 154 -7.51 -4.16 20.21
C ALA A 154 -8.00 -5.35 21.06
#